data_AF-A0A1J3J527-F1
#
_entry.id   AF-A0A1J3J527-F1
#
_cell.length_a   1.000
_cell.length_b   1.000
_cell.length_c   1.000
_cell.angle_alpha   90.00
_cell.angle_beta   90.00
_cell.angle_gamma   90.00
#
_symmetry.space_group_name_H-M   'P 1'
#
loop_
_entity.id
_entity.type
_entity.pdbx_description
1 polymer ?
#
loop_
_entity_poly.entity_id
_entity_poly.type
_entity_poly.pdbx_seq_one_letter_code
_entity_poly.pdbx_strand_id
1 'polypeptide(L)'
;LVANNLINFYSKSQLPLDSRRAFEDSPAKSATTWSSIISCFAQNELPWMSLEFLKKMMAGNLRPDDHVLPSVTKSCGILRRSDIGRSVHCLSMKTGYDADVFVGSSLVDMYAKCGDIVDARKVFDEMPHRNIVTWSGMMYGYTQMGENEEALWLFKEALFENLAVNDFSFSTVISACANSTLLELGRQIQGLCIKSSFDSSSFVGSSLVSLYSKCGVLEGAHQVFDETPLKNLGIWNAMLKACAQHSHAQEVIEMFQRMKRSGMKPNFITFLNLLNACSHAGLVDEGRYYFDLMKESRIEPTDKHYASLVDMFARAGKLQEALEVITNMPIDPTESVWGALLTGCTIHKNTELAAFAADKVFELGPVSSGMHISLSNAYAADGRFEDAAKARKLLRDRGEKKETGLSWVEERNRVHTFAAGDRRHEKSEEIYEKLAELGEEMEKAGYVADTSFVLREVDGDEKSQTIRYHSERLAIAFGLITFSGDRPIRVIKNLRVCGDCHNAIKYISVCTGRVIIVRDNNRFHRFEDGKCSCNDYW
;
A
#
# COMPACT_ATOMS: atom_id res chain seq x y z
N LEU A 1 40.37 -19.86 -8.87
CA LEU A 1 39.35 -20.93 -8.70
C LEU A 1 38.90 -21.06 -7.25
N VAL A 2 39.79 -21.34 -6.29
CA VAL A 2 39.42 -21.44 -4.85
C VAL A 2 38.80 -20.15 -4.30
N ALA A 3 39.40 -18.98 -4.60
CA ALA A 3 38.88 -17.69 -4.14
C ALA A 3 37.42 -17.43 -4.60
N ASN A 4 37.09 -17.72 -5.87
CA ASN A 4 35.72 -17.56 -6.38
C ASN A 4 34.71 -18.44 -5.64
N ASN A 5 35.09 -19.68 -5.34
CA ASN A 5 34.23 -20.60 -4.58
C ASN A 5 34.01 -20.11 -3.14
N LEU A 6 35.05 -19.57 -2.50
CA LEU A 6 34.95 -18.98 -1.16
C LEU A 6 34.05 -17.72 -1.16
N ILE A 7 34.23 -16.82 -2.13
CA ILE A 7 33.37 -15.64 -2.29
C ILE A 7 31.91 -16.05 -2.45
N ASN A 8 31.63 -17.04 -3.31
CA ASN A 8 30.26 -17.52 -3.54
C ASN A 8 29.68 -18.25 -2.33
N PHE A 9 30.49 -18.99 -1.57
CA PHE A 9 30.08 -19.66 -0.35
C PHE A 9 29.66 -18.65 0.72
N TYR A 10 30.50 -17.65 1.00
CA TYR A 10 30.19 -16.60 1.97
C TYR A 10 29.02 -15.73 1.52
N SER A 11 28.91 -15.43 0.22
CA SER A 11 27.76 -14.72 -0.35
C SER A 11 26.44 -15.44 -0.07
N LYS A 12 26.38 -16.74 -0.35
CA LYS A 12 25.18 -17.56 -0.11
C LYS A 12 24.86 -17.73 1.37
N SER A 13 25.86 -17.58 2.23
CA SER A 13 25.73 -17.63 3.70
C SER A 13 25.38 -16.27 4.32
N GLN A 14 25.11 -15.24 3.50
CA GLN A 14 24.83 -13.86 3.94
C GLN A 14 25.98 -13.22 4.74
N LEU A 15 27.23 -13.56 4.39
CA LEU A 15 28.46 -13.05 5.00
C LEU A 15 29.31 -12.25 3.99
N PRO A 16 28.81 -11.14 3.43
CA PRO A 16 29.47 -10.43 2.34
C PRO A 16 30.83 -9.80 2.71
N LEU A 17 31.09 -9.55 4.00
CA LEU A 17 32.38 -9.04 4.46
C LEU A 17 33.46 -10.12 4.45
N ASP A 18 33.10 -11.39 4.66
CA ASP A 18 34.05 -12.50 4.54
C ASP A 18 34.32 -12.83 3.07
N SER A 19 33.32 -12.67 2.18
CA SER A 19 33.55 -12.64 0.73
C SER A 19 34.57 -11.59 0.32
N ARG A 20 34.49 -10.39 0.91
CA ARG A 20 35.44 -9.31 0.66
C ARG A 20 36.86 -9.68 1.08
N ARG A 21 37.04 -10.27 2.27
CA ARG A 21 38.35 -10.74 2.74
C ARG A 21 38.94 -11.78 1.79
N ALA A 22 38.15 -12.78 1.40
CA ALA A 22 38.57 -13.81 0.44
C ALA A 22 38.96 -13.22 -0.93
N PHE A 23 38.30 -12.14 -1.36
CA PHE A 23 38.68 -11.39 -2.55
C PHE A 23 40.01 -10.64 -2.38
N GLU A 24 40.18 -9.93 -1.27
CA GLU A 24 41.38 -9.14 -0.97
C GLU A 24 42.62 -10.04 -0.88
N ASP A 25 42.51 -11.18 -0.18
CA ASP A 25 43.56 -12.19 0.02
C ASP A 25 43.90 -12.98 -1.26
N SER A 26 43.07 -12.90 -2.30
CA SER A 26 43.34 -13.58 -3.56
C SER A 26 44.56 -12.95 -4.27
N PRO A 27 45.64 -13.72 -4.53
CA PRO A 27 46.87 -13.19 -5.12
C PRO A 27 46.70 -12.77 -6.59
N ALA A 28 45.71 -13.35 -7.28
CA ALA A 28 45.31 -12.94 -8.63
C ALA A 28 43.79 -12.74 -8.68
N LYS A 29 43.36 -11.65 -9.31
CA LYS A 29 41.94 -11.26 -9.44
C LYS A 29 41.56 -11.30 -10.91
N SER A 30 40.91 -12.37 -11.34
CA SER A 30 40.38 -12.53 -12.70
C SER A 30 39.07 -11.75 -12.87
N ALA A 31 38.61 -11.57 -14.12
CA ALA A 31 37.28 -11.02 -14.40
C ALA A 31 36.18 -11.73 -13.59
N THR A 32 36.20 -13.07 -13.57
CA THR A 32 35.26 -13.87 -12.77
C THR A 32 35.34 -13.66 -11.25
N THR A 33 36.52 -13.32 -10.72
CA THR A 33 36.69 -12.98 -9.30
C THR A 33 36.02 -11.64 -8.99
N TRP A 34 36.16 -10.66 -9.90
CA TRP A 34 35.48 -9.38 -9.82
C TRP A 34 33.96 -9.51 -9.98
N SER A 35 33.47 -10.27 -10.95
CA SER A 35 32.04 -10.52 -11.13
C SER A 35 31.44 -11.16 -9.87
N SER A 36 32.12 -12.15 -9.27
CA SER A 36 31.64 -12.82 -8.06
C SER A 36 31.51 -11.88 -6.86
N ILE A 37 32.50 -11.00 -6.61
CA ILE A 37 32.43 -10.09 -5.45
C ILE A 37 31.40 -8.96 -5.66
N ILE A 38 31.27 -8.44 -6.89
CA ILE A 38 30.26 -7.42 -7.23
C ILE A 38 28.86 -8.01 -7.08
N SER A 39 28.62 -9.20 -7.65
CA SER A 39 27.36 -9.93 -7.47
C SER A 39 27.06 -10.24 -6.01
N CYS A 40 28.08 -10.58 -5.21
CA CYS A 40 27.91 -10.83 -3.77
C CYS A 40 27.34 -9.59 -3.05
N PHE A 41 27.91 -8.41 -3.27
CA PHE A 41 27.40 -7.18 -2.65
C PHE A 41 26.00 -6.83 -3.14
N ALA A 42 25.72 -6.95 -4.44
CA ALA A 42 24.40 -6.69 -4.99
C ALA A 42 23.32 -7.68 -4.48
N GLN A 43 23.68 -8.95 -4.26
CA GLN A 43 22.78 -9.98 -3.74
C GLN A 43 22.49 -9.80 -2.25
N ASN A 44 23.45 -9.29 -1.49
CA ASN A 44 23.35 -9.06 -0.05
C ASN A 44 22.94 -7.60 0.29
N GLU A 45 22.29 -6.90 -0.63
CA GLU A 45 21.74 -5.55 -0.42
C GLU A 45 22.78 -4.51 0.05
N LEU A 46 24.03 -4.64 -0.43
CA LEU A 46 25.11 -3.68 -0.23
C LEU A 46 25.43 -2.93 -1.54
N PRO A 47 24.49 -2.14 -2.09
CA PRO A 47 24.60 -1.58 -3.44
C PRO A 47 25.79 -0.61 -3.59
N TRP A 48 26.13 0.16 -2.56
CA TRP A 48 27.28 1.06 -2.60
C TRP A 48 28.60 0.32 -2.78
N MET A 49 28.78 -0.81 -2.10
CA MET A 49 29.98 -1.65 -2.26
C MET A 49 30.05 -2.26 -3.66
N SER A 50 28.92 -2.72 -4.21
CA SER A 50 28.84 -3.20 -5.59
C SER A 50 29.32 -2.13 -6.59
N LEU A 51 28.85 -0.88 -6.45
CA LEU A 51 29.24 0.23 -7.31
C LEU A 51 30.71 0.65 -7.12
N GLU A 52 31.22 0.62 -5.89
CA GLU A 52 32.62 0.90 -5.60
C GLU A 52 33.55 -0.13 -6.26
N PHE A 53 33.21 -1.41 -6.17
CA PHE A 53 34.01 -2.48 -6.75
C PHE A 53 33.95 -2.49 -8.29
N LEU A 54 32.82 -2.07 -8.89
CA LEU A 54 32.78 -1.79 -10.34
C LEU A 54 33.81 -0.73 -10.73
N LYS A 55 33.86 0.39 -10.00
CA LYS A 55 34.85 1.46 -10.27
C LYS A 55 36.29 0.94 -10.17
N LYS A 56 36.58 0.12 -9.15
CA LYS A 56 37.91 -0.51 -8.99
C LYS A 56 38.25 -1.48 -10.12
N MET A 57 37.29 -2.30 -10.55
CA MET A 57 37.45 -3.21 -11.70
C MET A 57 37.81 -2.43 -12.97
N MET A 58 37.08 -1.35 -13.25
CA MET A 58 37.31 -0.50 -14.42
C MET A 58 38.64 0.26 -14.34
N ALA A 59 39.05 0.72 -13.16
CA ALA A 59 40.36 1.32 -12.94
C ALA A 59 41.52 0.33 -13.17
N GLY A 60 41.26 -0.96 -12.98
CA GLY A 60 42.17 -2.06 -13.36
C GLY A 60 42.14 -2.42 -14.84
N ASN A 61 41.52 -1.62 -15.71
CA ASN A 61 41.33 -1.85 -17.15
C ASN A 61 40.57 -3.15 -17.50
N LEU A 62 39.78 -3.69 -16.57
CA LEU A 62 38.89 -4.82 -16.84
C LEU A 62 37.51 -4.29 -17.24
N ARG A 63 36.97 -4.81 -18.34
CA ARG A 63 35.64 -4.43 -18.83
C ARG A 63 34.55 -5.25 -18.13
N PRO A 64 33.45 -4.63 -17.69
CA PRO A 64 32.28 -5.36 -17.19
C PRO A 64 31.72 -6.30 -18.25
N ASP A 65 31.24 -7.45 -17.78
CA ASP A 65 30.61 -8.48 -18.59
C ASP A 65 29.10 -8.58 -18.30
N ASP A 66 28.43 -9.53 -18.95
CA ASP A 66 27.04 -9.92 -18.79
C ASP A 66 26.70 -10.44 -17.37
N HIS A 67 27.68 -10.74 -16.53
CA HIS A 67 27.48 -11.08 -15.12
C HIS A 67 27.57 -9.88 -14.17
N VAL A 68 28.48 -8.93 -14.48
CA VAL A 68 28.67 -7.70 -13.69
C VAL A 68 27.51 -6.73 -13.91
N LEU A 69 27.14 -6.48 -15.17
CA LEU A 69 26.16 -5.44 -15.53
C LEU A 69 24.81 -5.64 -14.79
N PRO A 70 24.19 -6.84 -14.76
CA PRO A 70 22.94 -7.06 -14.02
C PRO A 70 23.05 -6.84 -12.51
N SER A 71 24.21 -7.13 -11.93
CA SER A 71 24.46 -6.93 -10.49
C SER A 71 24.54 -5.44 -10.14
N VAL A 72 25.16 -4.66 -11.02
CA VAL A 72 25.34 -3.22 -10.88
C VAL A 72 24.01 -2.48 -11.12
N THR A 73 23.26 -2.84 -12.16
CA THR A 73 21.92 -2.26 -12.43
C THR A 73 20.97 -2.56 -11.27
N LYS A 74 20.98 -3.78 -10.72
CA LYS A 74 20.25 -4.11 -9.48
C LYS A 74 20.61 -3.16 -8.35
N SER A 75 21.90 -2.88 -8.16
CA SER A 75 22.37 -1.94 -7.11
C SER A 75 21.89 -0.51 -7.35
N CYS A 76 21.85 -0.06 -8.61
CA CYS A 76 21.29 1.26 -8.97
C CYS A 76 19.78 1.32 -8.67
N GLY A 77 19.04 0.24 -8.96
CA GLY A 77 17.61 0.13 -8.67
C GLY A 77 17.31 0.13 -7.17
N ILE A 78 18.12 -0.57 -6.36
CA ILE A 78 18.01 -0.53 -4.88
C ILE A 78 18.23 0.90 -4.37
N LEU A 79 19.22 1.62 -4.91
CA LEU A 79 19.52 2.99 -4.53
C LEU A 79 18.55 4.03 -5.12
N ARG A 80 17.69 3.63 -6.06
CA ARG A 80 16.84 4.53 -6.86
C ARG A 80 17.64 5.67 -7.51
N ARG A 81 18.83 5.35 -8.03
CA ARG A 81 19.77 6.29 -8.65
C ARG A 81 19.78 6.12 -10.17
N SER A 82 18.81 6.75 -10.85
CA SER A 82 18.69 6.69 -12.31
C SER A 82 19.84 7.35 -13.05
N ASP A 83 20.51 8.33 -12.43
CA ASP A 83 21.73 8.96 -12.95
C ASP A 83 22.88 7.96 -13.12
N ILE A 84 23.09 7.12 -12.09
CA ILE A 84 24.09 6.04 -12.14
C ILE A 84 23.59 4.93 -13.08
N GLY A 85 22.31 4.57 -12.99
CA GLY A 85 21.68 3.57 -13.85
C GLY A 85 21.85 3.86 -15.35
N ARG A 86 21.62 5.12 -15.77
CA ARG A 86 21.84 5.58 -17.16
C ARG A 86 23.31 5.47 -17.57
N SER A 87 24.24 5.73 -16.67
CA SER A 87 25.67 5.56 -16.94
C SER A 87 26.04 4.09 -17.16
N VAL A 88 25.43 3.19 -16.39
CA VAL A 88 25.61 1.72 -16.52
C VAL A 88 24.94 1.21 -17.81
N HIS A 89 23.77 1.75 -18.18
CA HIS A 89 23.13 1.46 -19.46
C HIS A 89 24.01 1.91 -20.65
N CYS A 90 24.57 3.11 -20.60
CA CYS A 90 25.56 3.54 -21.60
C CYS A 90 26.78 2.62 -21.64
N LEU A 91 27.21 2.10 -20.49
CA LEU A 91 28.31 1.16 -20.41
C LEU A 91 27.98 -0.17 -21.08
N SER A 92 26.77 -0.73 -20.88
CA SER A 92 26.36 -1.98 -21.52
C SER A 92 26.39 -1.87 -23.04
N MET A 93 25.89 -0.76 -23.60
CA MET A 93 25.99 -0.46 -25.04
C MET A 93 27.44 -0.38 -25.51
N LYS A 94 28.31 0.33 -24.79
CA LYS A 94 29.74 0.46 -25.15
C LYS A 94 30.51 -0.86 -25.07
N THR A 95 30.07 -1.78 -24.24
CA THR A 95 30.67 -3.11 -24.08
C THR A 95 30.03 -4.17 -24.99
N GLY A 96 28.99 -3.84 -25.75
CA GLY A 96 28.32 -4.75 -26.70
C GLY A 96 27.33 -5.74 -26.05
N TYR A 97 26.78 -5.39 -24.89
CA TYR A 97 25.76 -6.19 -24.18
C TYR A 97 24.36 -5.59 -24.27
N ASP A 98 24.11 -4.70 -25.22
CA ASP A 98 22.80 -4.06 -25.48
C ASP A 98 21.74 -5.05 -25.98
N ALA A 99 22.15 -6.11 -26.68
CA ALA A 99 21.26 -7.17 -27.13
C ALA A 99 21.12 -8.35 -26.13
N ASP A 100 21.86 -8.34 -25.01
CA ASP A 100 21.82 -9.43 -24.05
C ASP A 100 20.53 -9.41 -23.21
N VAL A 101 19.81 -10.54 -23.16
CA VAL A 101 18.50 -10.62 -22.50
C VAL A 101 18.60 -10.44 -20.98
N PHE A 102 19.68 -10.87 -20.33
CA PHE A 102 19.85 -10.73 -18.88
C PHE A 102 20.20 -9.29 -18.50
N VAL A 103 21.09 -8.66 -19.27
CA VAL A 103 21.42 -7.24 -19.11
C VAL A 103 20.19 -6.37 -19.38
N GLY A 104 19.48 -6.59 -20.50
CA GLY A 104 18.24 -5.88 -20.83
C GLY A 104 17.17 -6.04 -19.74
N SER A 105 16.93 -7.27 -19.25
CA SER A 105 15.97 -7.52 -18.16
C SER A 105 16.34 -6.76 -16.88
N SER A 106 17.63 -6.70 -16.55
CA SER A 106 18.12 -5.98 -15.37
C SER A 106 18.00 -4.45 -15.51
N LEU A 107 18.10 -3.93 -16.73
CA LEU A 107 17.91 -2.51 -17.04
C LEU A 107 16.45 -2.12 -16.92
N VAL A 108 15.53 -2.95 -17.43
CA VAL A 108 14.07 -2.75 -17.26
C VAL A 108 13.72 -2.69 -15.77
N ASP A 109 14.16 -3.67 -14.97
CA ASP A 109 13.94 -3.68 -13.52
C ASP A 109 14.54 -2.45 -12.81
N MET A 110 15.74 -2.03 -13.23
CA MET A 110 16.42 -0.87 -12.66
C MET A 110 15.65 0.43 -12.95
N TYR A 111 15.28 0.70 -14.20
CA TYR A 111 14.52 1.90 -14.56
C TYR A 111 13.15 1.91 -13.89
N ALA A 112 12.46 0.77 -13.86
CA ALA A 112 11.19 0.62 -13.15
C ALA A 112 11.32 0.96 -11.65
N LYS A 113 12.34 0.45 -10.96
CA LYS A 113 12.60 0.77 -9.54
C LYS A 113 13.01 2.21 -9.29
N CYS A 114 13.60 2.88 -10.29
CA CYS A 114 13.90 4.31 -10.22
C CYS A 114 12.68 5.19 -10.48
N GLY A 115 11.54 4.63 -10.89
CA GLY A 115 10.34 5.37 -11.27
C GLY A 115 10.35 5.89 -12.72
N ASP A 116 11.39 5.58 -13.48
CA ASP A 116 11.53 5.99 -14.89
C ASP A 116 10.83 4.98 -15.81
N ILE A 117 9.51 4.78 -15.61
CA ILE A 117 8.74 3.72 -16.28
C ILE A 117 8.75 3.84 -17.81
N VAL A 118 8.82 5.07 -18.33
CA VAL A 118 8.91 5.36 -19.76
C VAL A 118 10.23 4.84 -20.34
N ASP A 119 11.36 5.06 -19.65
CA ASP A 119 12.66 4.55 -20.11
C ASP A 119 12.74 3.03 -19.93
N ALA A 120 12.13 2.47 -18.87
CA ALA A 120 11.97 1.02 -18.73
C ALA A 120 11.21 0.41 -19.91
N ARG A 121 10.11 1.05 -20.34
CA ARG A 121 9.31 0.60 -21.49
C ARG A 121 10.08 0.68 -22.80
N LYS A 122 10.88 1.73 -23.02
CA LYS A 122 11.74 1.83 -24.23
C LYS A 122 12.75 0.68 -24.28
N VAL A 123 13.47 0.44 -23.19
CA VAL A 123 14.41 -0.69 -23.13
C VAL A 123 13.68 -2.00 -23.40
N PHE A 124 12.52 -2.20 -22.77
CA PHE A 124 11.68 -3.36 -23.02
C PHE A 124 11.34 -3.49 -24.51
N ASP A 125 10.82 -2.45 -25.16
CA ASP A 125 10.37 -2.46 -26.55
C ASP A 125 11.53 -2.61 -27.57
N GLU A 126 12.74 -2.14 -27.24
CA GLU A 126 13.93 -2.23 -28.09
C GLU A 126 14.67 -3.59 -27.98
N MET A 127 14.40 -4.38 -26.93
CA MET A 127 15.05 -5.69 -26.75
C MET A 127 14.69 -6.67 -27.89
N PRO A 128 15.69 -7.32 -28.53
CA PRO A 128 15.45 -8.26 -29.63
C PRO A 128 14.81 -9.57 -29.15
N HIS A 129 15.13 -9.99 -27.92
CA HIS A 129 14.57 -11.16 -27.27
C HIS A 129 14.16 -10.80 -25.84
N ARG A 130 12.99 -11.26 -25.43
CA ARG A 130 12.45 -11.06 -24.08
C ARG A 130 12.18 -12.41 -23.44
N ASN A 131 12.45 -12.53 -22.16
CA ASN A 131 12.10 -13.72 -21.37
C ASN A 131 11.11 -13.34 -20.27
N ILE A 132 10.62 -14.33 -19.53
CA ILE A 132 9.62 -14.08 -18.48
C ILE A 132 10.10 -13.10 -17.40
N VAL A 133 11.41 -13.00 -17.16
CA VAL A 133 11.99 -12.04 -16.21
C VAL A 133 11.82 -10.60 -16.74
N THR A 134 12.07 -10.37 -18.03
CA THR A 134 11.85 -9.08 -18.68
C THR A 134 10.39 -8.64 -18.58
N TRP A 135 9.47 -9.54 -18.94
CA TRP A 135 8.02 -9.33 -18.90
C TRP A 135 7.52 -9.06 -17.49
N SER A 136 7.94 -9.87 -16.51
CA SER A 136 7.50 -9.70 -15.13
C SER A 136 8.08 -8.45 -14.48
N GLY A 137 9.32 -8.07 -14.82
CA GLY A 137 9.92 -6.81 -14.39
C GLY A 137 9.13 -5.60 -14.88
N MET A 138 8.68 -5.63 -16.15
CA MET A 138 7.86 -4.55 -16.72
C MET A 138 6.45 -4.50 -16.09
N MET A 139 5.78 -5.65 -15.90
CA MET A 139 4.50 -5.74 -15.19
C MET A 139 4.61 -5.18 -13.76
N TYR A 140 5.70 -5.53 -13.07
CA TYR A 140 5.97 -5.05 -11.71
C TYR A 140 6.16 -3.54 -11.71
N GLY A 141 6.95 -3.01 -12.66
CA GLY A 141 7.17 -1.58 -12.83
C GLY A 141 5.86 -0.79 -12.99
N TYR A 142 4.99 -1.22 -13.90
CA TYR A 142 3.69 -0.59 -14.07
C TYR A 142 2.82 -0.68 -12.81
N THR A 143 2.81 -1.84 -12.14
CA THR A 143 2.05 -2.02 -10.89
C THR A 143 2.56 -1.10 -9.77
N GLN A 144 3.87 -0.85 -9.67
CA GLN A 144 4.43 0.10 -8.70
C GLN A 144 4.09 1.56 -9.02
N MET A 145 3.84 1.87 -10.29
CA MET A 145 3.42 3.21 -10.73
C MET A 145 1.91 3.43 -10.65
N GLY A 146 1.14 2.42 -10.23
CA GLY A 146 -0.31 2.49 -10.18
C GLY A 146 -1.00 2.27 -11.53
N GLU A 147 -0.23 2.04 -12.59
CA GLU A 147 -0.69 1.74 -13.95
C GLU A 147 -1.10 0.26 -14.07
N ASN A 148 -2.06 -0.15 -13.23
CA ASN A 148 -2.44 -1.56 -13.09
C ASN A 148 -3.03 -2.16 -14.38
N GLU A 149 -3.69 -1.36 -15.22
CA GLU A 149 -4.26 -1.80 -16.49
C GLU A 149 -3.17 -2.24 -17.48
N GLU A 150 -2.08 -1.48 -17.58
CA GLU A 150 -0.92 -1.82 -18.43
C GLU A 150 -0.23 -3.11 -17.96
N ALA A 151 -0.13 -3.31 -16.64
CA ALA A 151 0.41 -4.56 -16.08
C ALA A 151 -0.46 -5.77 -16.45
N LEU A 152 -1.79 -5.64 -16.38
CA LEU A 152 -2.73 -6.69 -16.76
C LEU A 152 -2.72 -6.95 -18.28
N TRP A 153 -2.58 -5.89 -19.08
CA TRP A 153 -2.44 -6.01 -20.53
C TRP A 153 -1.16 -6.77 -20.91
N LEU A 154 -0.01 -6.40 -20.35
CA LEU A 154 1.25 -7.13 -20.58
C LEU A 154 1.15 -8.61 -20.18
N PHE A 155 0.43 -8.92 -19.10
CA PHE A 155 0.22 -10.32 -18.71
C PHE A 155 -0.60 -11.09 -19.74
N LYS A 156 -1.65 -10.47 -20.26
CA LYS A 156 -2.46 -11.04 -21.34
C LYS A 156 -1.60 -11.31 -22.58
N GLU A 157 -0.77 -10.35 -22.99
CA GLU A 157 0.16 -10.52 -24.12
C GLU A 157 1.19 -11.62 -23.85
N ALA A 158 1.77 -11.69 -22.65
CA ALA A 158 2.70 -12.76 -22.28
C ALA A 158 2.06 -14.15 -22.37
N LEU A 159 0.78 -14.27 -22.00
CA LEU A 159 0.03 -15.52 -22.18
C LEU A 159 -0.24 -15.84 -23.66
N PHE A 160 -0.54 -14.84 -24.50
CA PHE A 160 -0.70 -15.03 -25.95
C PHE A 160 0.60 -15.45 -26.65
N GLU A 161 1.75 -14.94 -26.19
CA GLU A 161 3.08 -15.37 -26.64
C GLU A 161 3.46 -16.77 -26.12
N ASN A 162 2.58 -17.44 -25.38
CA ASN A 162 2.82 -18.75 -24.74
C ASN A 162 4.05 -18.76 -23.81
N LEU A 163 4.33 -17.63 -23.16
CA LEU A 163 5.40 -17.56 -22.17
C LEU A 163 5.00 -18.35 -20.92
N ALA A 164 5.96 -19.13 -20.39
CA ALA A 164 5.81 -19.82 -19.12
C ALA A 164 5.88 -18.80 -17.97
N VAL A 165 4.73 -18.23 -17.62
CA VAL A 165 4.57 -17.33 -16.46
C VAL A 165 4.95 -18.04 -15.17
N ASN A 166 5.49 -17.28 -14.22
CA ASN A 166 5.95 -17.82 -12.94
C ASN A 166 5.16 -17.23 -11.76
N ASP A 167 5.50 -17.67 -10.55
CA ASP A 167 4.88 -17.21 -9.30
C ASP A 167 5.00 -15.70 -9.11
N PHE A 168 6.11 -15.10 -9.53
CA PHE A 168 6.32 -13.65 -9.50
C PHE A 168 5.40 -12.91 -10.50
N SER A 169 5.22 -13.43 -11.72
CA SER A 169 4.27 -12.89 -12.70
C SER A 169 2.84 -12.90 -12.13
N PHE A 170 2.40 -14.06 -11.61
CA PHE A 170 1.08 -14.20 -10.97
C PHE A 170 0.90 -13.25 -9.79
N SER A 171 1.87 -13.23 -8.87
CA SER A 171 1.83 -12.38 -7.67
C SER A 171 1.70 -10.90 -8.02
N THR A 172 2.35 -10.47 -9.12
CA THR A 172 2.30 -9.09 -9.63
C THR A 172 0.92 -8.75 -10.17
N VAL A 173 0.35 -9.58 -11.04
CA VAL A 173 -0.96 -9.28 -11.66
C VAL A 173 -2.13 -9.44 -10.70
N ILE A 174 -2.02 -10.36 -9.74
CA ILE A 174 -2.95 -10.45 -8.61
C ILE A 174 -2.90 -9.16 -7.77
N SER A 175 -1.70 -8.60 -7.55
CA SER A 175 -1.54 -7.31 -6.86
C SER A 175 -2.16 -6.17 -7.66
N ALA A 176 -2.03 -6.17 -9.00
CA ALA A 176 -2.70 -5.21 -9.87
C ALA A 176 -4.23 -5.31 -9.75
N CYS A 177 -4.81 -6.51 -9.77
CA CYS A 177 -6.23 -6.72 -9.50
C CYS A 177 -6.63 -6.24 -8.10
N ALA A 178 -5.81 -6.50 -7.08
CA ALA A 178 -6.06 -6.08 -5.72
C ALA A 178 -6.04 -4.55 -5.55
N ASN A 179 -5.15 -3.86 -6.28
CA ASN A 179 -5.04 -2.40 -6.27
C ASN A 179 -6.23 -1.74 -6.97
N SER A 180 -6.67 -2.30 -8.11
CA SER A 180 -7.84 -1.83 -8.86
C SER A 180 -9.17 -2.39 -8.34
N THR A 181 -9.14 -3.21 -7.29
CA THR A 181 -10.32 -3.87 -6.69
C THR A 181 -11.15 -4.67 -7.70
N LEU A 182 -10.47 -5.37 -8.61
CA LEU A 182 -11.05 -6.25 -9.63
C LEU A 182 -11.15 -7.69 -9.10
N LEU A 183 -12.16 -7.97 -8.27
CA LEU A 183 -12.36 -9.26 -7.62
C LEU A 183 -12.64 -10.38 -8.63
N GLU A 184 -13.48 -10.15 -9.63
CA GLU A 184 -13.88 -11.21 -10.55
C GLU A 184 -12.72 -11.63 -11.47
N LEU A 185 -11.94 -10.67 -11.96
CA LEU A 185 -10.71 -10.96 -12.69
C LEU A 185 -9.68 -11.66 -11.80
N GLY A 186 -9.54 -11.21 -10.55
CA GLY A 186 -8.66 -11.84 -9.58
C GLY A 186 -9.01 -13.32 -9.34
N ARG A 187 -10.30 -13.67 -9.26
CA ARG A 187 -10.78 -15.06 -9.17
C ARG A 187 -10.44 -15.88 -10.41
N GLN A 188 -10.57 -15.29 -11.60
CA GLN A 188 -10.17 -15.95 -12.85
C GLN A 188 -8.67 -16.25 -12.86
N ILE A 189 -7.83 -15.29 -12.43
CA ILE A 189 -6.39 -15.47 -12.32
C ILE A 189 -6.03 -16.52 -11.26
N GLN A 190 -6.73 -16.58 -10.12
CA GLN A 190 -6.55 -17.66 -9.15
C GLN A 190 -6.87 -19.03 -9.75
N GLY A 191 -7.96 -19.14 -10.51
CA GLY A 191 -8.29 -20.37 -11.24
C GLY A 191 -7.19 -20.78 -12.21
N LEU A 192 -6.53 -19.81 -12.86
CA LEU A 192 -5.35 -20.05 -13.69
C LEU A 192 -4.13 -20.48 -12.86
N CYS A 193 -3.90 -19.90 -11.68
CA CYS A 193 -2.81 -20.33 -10.77
C CYS A 193 -2.94 -21.81 -10.40
N ILE A 194 -4.15 -22.26 -10.05
CA ILE A 194 -4.43 -23.67 -9.72
C ILE A 194 -4.16 -24.57 -10.94
N LYS A 195 -4.66 -24.20 -12.12
CA LYS A 195 -4.43 -24.97 -13.36
C LYS A 195 -2.96 -25.06 -13.74
N SER A 196 -2.17 -24.05 -13.36
CA SER A 196 -0.74 -23.97 -13.63
C SER A 196 0.14 -24.45 -12.46
N SER A 197 -0.44 -25.10 -11.42
CA SER A 197 0.27 -25.65 -10.26
C SER A 197 1.04 -24.61 -9.41
N PHE A 198 0.50 -23.39 -9.30
CA PHE A 198 1.04 -22.32 -8.45
C PHE A 198 0.26 -22.11 -7.14
N ASP A 199 -0.76 -22.92 -6.88
CA ASP A 199 -1.58 -22.90 -5.66
C ASP A 199 -0.79 -23.20 -4.39
N SER A 200 0.32 -23.93 -4.48
CA SER A 200 1.22 -24.18 -3.35
C SER A 200 2.23 -23.06 -3.07
N SER A 201 2.33 -22.04 -3.93
CA SER A 201 3.31 -20.96 -3.78
C SER A 201 2.88 -19.97 -2.70
N SER A 202 3.70 -19.80 -1.66
CA SER A 202 3.45 -18.80 -0.62
C SER A 202 3.44 -17.36 -1.15
N PHE A 203 4.17 -17.09 -2.25
CA PHE A 203 4.19 -15.76 -2.87
C PHE A 203 2.84 -15.46 -3.52
N VAL A 204 2.32 -16.41 -4.31
CA VAL A 204 0.99 -16.31 -4.94
C VAL A 204 -0.10 -16.25 -3.86
N GLY A 205 -0.03 -17.13 -2.85
CA GLY A 205 -0.95 -17.12 -1.71
C GLY A 205 -0.97 -15.78 -0.97
N SER A 206 0.19 -15.17 -0.71
CA SER A 206 0.28 -13.83 -0.10
C SER A 206 -0.41 -12.75 -0.95
N SER A 207 -0.25 -12.78 -2.28
CA SER A 207 -0.93 -11.84 -3.17
C SER A 207 -2.44 -12.09 -3.22
N LEU A 208 -2.87 -13.36 -3.21
CA LEU A 208 -4.29 -13.73 -3.19
C LEU A 208 -4.98 -13.32 -1.88
N VAL A 209 -4.33 -13.51 -0.72
CA VAL A 209 -4.80 -12.98 0.57
C VAL A 209 -4.99 -11.46 0.48
N SER A 210 -4.02 -10.75 -0.11
CA SER A 210 -4.15 -9.29 -0.32
C SER A 210 -5.27 -8.92 -1.29
N LEU A 211 -5.50 -9.70 -2.36
CA LEU A 211 -6.60 -9.48 -3.31
C LEU A 211 -7.94 -9.57 -2.61
N TYR A 212 -8.21 -10.69 -1.96
CA TYR A 212 -9.49 -10.91 -1.28
C TYR A 212 -9.72 -9.89 -0.17
N SER A 213 -8.70 -9.58 0.63
CA SER A 213 -8.77 -8.54 1.64
C SER A 213 -9.11 -7.16 1.06
N LYS A 214 -8.37 -6.69 0.05
CA LYS A 214 -8.59 -5.37 -0.58
C LYS A 214 -9.90 -5.26 -1.36
N CYS A 215 -10.47 -6.39 -1.76
CA CYS A 215 -11.79 -6.47 -2.39
C CYS A 215 -12.93 -6.69 -1.38
N GLY A 216 -12.69 -6.66 -0.07
CA GLY A 216 -13.75 -6.76 0.93
C GLY A 216 -14.31 -8.17 1.11
N VAL A 217 -13.48 -9.21 0.96
CA VAL A 217 -13.85 -10.63 1.11
C VAL A 217 -12.87 -11.31 2.06
N LEU A 218 -13.00 -11.05 3.36
CA LEU A 218 -12.05 -11.56 4.36
C LEU A 218 -12.07 -13.10 4.42
N GLU A 219 -13.23 -13.72 4.23
CA GLU A 219 -13.40 -15.18 4.25
C GLU A 219 -12.58 -15.85 3.14
N GLY A 220 -12.52 -15.24 1.95
CA GLY A 220 -11.69 -15.70 0.85
C GLY A 220 -10.20 -15.59 1.15
N ALA A 221 -9.80 -14.56 1.91
CA ALA A 221 -8.42 -14.42 2.37
C ALA A 221 -8.05 -15.54 3.37
N HIS A 222 -8.94 -15.87 4.31
CA HIS A 222 -8.76 -17.02 5.21
C HIS A 222 -8.66 -18.35 4.45
N GLN A 223 -9.56 -18.57 3.49
CA GLN A 223 -9.56 -19.79 2.69
C GLN A 223 -8.21 -19.99 2.00
N VAL A 224 -7.73 -18.98 1.26
CA VAL A 224 -6.42 -19.02 0.61
C VAL A 224 -5.30 -19.24 1.61
N PHE A 225 -5.35 -18.54 2.75
CA PHE A 225 -4.36 -18.69 3.80
C PHE A 225 -4.29 -20.14 4.29
N ASP A 226 -5.42 -20.73 4.65
CA ASP A 226 -5.48 -22.09 5.20
C ASP A 226 -5.12 -23.16 4.16
N GLU A 227 -5.58 -23.01 2.91
CA GLU A 227 -5.28 -23.92 1.79
C GLU A 227 -3.81 -23.89 1.36
N THR A 228 -3.10 -22.76 1.54
CA THR A 228 -1.68 -22.66 1.18
C THR A 228 -0.82 -23.54 2.12
N PRO A 229 -0.16 -24.61 1.65
CA PRO A 229 0.49 -25.60 2.52
C PRO A 229 1.74 -25.05 3.21
N LEU A 230 2.59 -24.36 2.45
CA LEU A 230 3.81 -23.74 2.95
C LEU A 230 3.57 -22.25 3.16
N LYS A 231 3.69 -21.79 4.41
CA LYS A 231 3.46 -20.39 4.77
C LYS A 231 4.78 -19.71 5.10
N ASN A 232 5.19 -18.76 4.26
CA ASN A 232 6.31 -17.87 4.55
C ASN A 232 5.85 -16.68 5.42
N LEU A 233 6.79 -15.86 5.88
CA LEU A 233 6.48 -14.63 6.64
C LEU A 233 5.55 -13.66 5.88
N GLY A 234 5.63 -13.65 4.53
CA GLY A 234 4.81 -12.80 3.67
C GLY A 234 3.32 -13.06 3.81
N ILE A 235 2.89 -14.32 3.67
CA ILE A 235 1.46 -14.68 3.78
C ILE A 235 0.91 -14.49 5.20
N TRP A 236 1.72 -14.70 6.25
CA TRP A 236 1.35 -14.35 7.63
C TRP A 236 1.10 -12.85 7.80
N ASN A 237 2.02 -12.02 7.31
CA ASN A 237 1.87 -10.57 7.37
C ASN A 237 0.70 -10.06 6.50
N ALA A 238 0.41 -10.72 5.37
CA ALA A 238 -0.75 -10.42 4.54
C ALA A 238 -2.06 -10.71 5.30
N MET A 239 -2.13 -11.84 6.01
CA MET A 239 -3.30 -12.22 6.80
C MET A 239 -3.51 -11.30 8.01
N LEU A 240 -2.43 -11.00 8.76
CA LEU A 240 -2.47 -10.04 9.87
C LEU A 240 -2.95 -8.66 9.40
N LYS A 241 -2.45 -8.19 8.26
CA LYS A 241 -2.90 -6.95 7.65
C LYS A 241 -4.37 -7.01 7.26
N ALA A 242 -4.83 -8.13 6.70
CA ALA A 242 -6.23 -8.31 6.34
C ALA A 242 -7.15 -8.21 7.57
N CYS A 243 -6.91 -8.96 8.64
CA CYS A 243 -7.71 -8.87 9.87
C CYS A 243 -7.67 -7.46 10.48
N ALA A 244 -6.49 -6.80 10.50
CA ALA A 244 -6.36 -5.44 11.01
C ALA A 244 -7.18 -4.42 10.21
N GLN A 245 -7.17 -4.53 8.88
CA GLN A 245 -7.95 -3.65 7.99
C GLN A 245 -9.45 -3.90 8.08
N HIS A 246 -9.90 -5.08 8.52
CA HIS A 246 -11.31 -5.40 8.68
C HIS A 246 -11.83 -5.21 10.12
N SER A 247 -11.04 -4.55 10.97
CA SER A 247 -11.38 -4.23 12.37
C SER A 247 -11.55 -5.45 13.29
N HIS A 248 -10.88 -6.57 12.98
CA HIS A 248 -10.87 -7.79 13.80
C HIS A 248 -9.61 -7.88 14.67
N ALA A 249 -9.45 -6.96 15.63
CA ALA A 249 -8.21 -6.87 16.42
C ALA A 249 -7.87 -8.15 17.22
N GLN A 250 -8.88 -8.80 17.79
CA GLN A 250 -8.70 -10.06 18.52
C GLN A 250 -8.16 -11.18 17.60
N GLU A 251 -8.64 -11.23 16.36
CA GLU A 251 -8.18 -12.21 15.37
C GLU A 251 -6.73 -11.95 14.94
N VAL A 252 -6.32 -10.67 14.84
CA VAL A 252 -4.89 -10.32 14.59
C VAL A 252 -4.00 -10.90 15.69
N ILE A 253 -4.42 -10.78 16.95
CA ILE A 253 -3.71 -11.32 18.10
C ILE A 253 -3.63 -12.86 18.02
N GLU A 254 -4.75 -13.53 17.73
CA GLU A 254 -4.78 -14.98 17.57
C GLU A 254 -3.89 -15.47 16.43
N MET A 255 -3.90 -14.75 15.30
CA MET A 255 -3.08 -15.08 14.14
C MET A 255 -1.59 -14.87 14.41
N PHE A 256 -1.22 -13.84 15.20
CA PHE A 256 0.14 -13.66 15.67
C PHE A 256 0.60 -14.80 16.60
N GLN A 257 -0.27 -15.29 17.48
CA GLN A 257 0.07 -16.45 18.32
C GLN A 257 0.22 -17.72 17.48
N ARG A 258 -0.66 -17.95 16.49
CA ARG A 258 -0.55 -19.08 15.54
C ARG A 258 0.76 -19.01 14.75
N MET A 259 1.15 -17.81 14.31
CA MET A 259 2.43 -17.55 13.63
C MET A 259 3.62 -17.94 14.51
N LYS A 260 3.67 -17.47 15.76
CA LYS A 260 4.76 -17.83 16.70
C LYS A 260 4.82 -19.33 16.98
N ARG A 261 3.67 -19.99 17.16
CA ARG A 261 3.61 -21.45 17.37
C ARG A 261 4.14 -22.25 16.18
N SER A 262 4.02 -21.71 14.97
CA SER A 262 4.61 -22.31 13.76
C SER A 262 6.15 -22.12 13.64
N GLY A 263 6.80 -21.47 14.62
CA GLY A 263 8.23 -21.18 14.58
C GLY A 263 8.62 -19.99 13.71
N MET A 264 7.65 -19.27 13.13
CA MET A 264 7.91 -18.10 12.31
C MET A 264 8.30 -16.91 13.19
N LYS A 265 9.42 -16.26 12.86
CA LYS A 265 9.90 -15.07 13.59
C LYS A 265 9.18 -13.82 13.08
N PRO A 266 8.62 -12.99 13.97
CA PRO A 266 8.01 -11.72 13.58
C PRO A 266 9.07 -10.73 13.07
N ASN A 267 8.65 -9.82 12.21
CA ASN A 267 9.47 -8.68 11.76
C ASN A 267 8.74 -7.35 12.04
N PHE A 268 9.35 -6.24 11.63
CA PHE A 268 8.77 -4.91 11.79
C PHE A 268 7.36 -4.79 11.17
N ILE A 269 7.08 -5.45 10.03
CA ILE A 269 5.74 -5.43 9.41
C ILE A 269 4.72 -6.15 10.31
N THR A 270 5.11 -7.26 10.95
CA THR A 270 4.26 -8.01 11.88
C THR A 270 3.79 -7.12 13.03
N PHE A 271 4.72 -6.39 13.66
CA PHE A 271 4.40 -5.49 14.78
C PHE A 271 3.62 -4.26 14.35
N LEU A 272 3.90 -3.70 13.17
CA LEU A 272 3.09 -2.61 12.62
C LEU A 272 1.61 -3.02 12.45
N ASN A 273 1.34 -4.24 11.95
CA ASN A 273 -0.03 -4.74 11.82
C ASN A 273 -0.73 -4.91 13.18
N LEU A 274 -0.01 -5.39 14.20
CA LEU A 274 -0.53 -5.50 15.56
C LEU A 274 -0.89 -4.13 16.15
N LEU A 275 0.01 -3.15 16.02
CA LEU A 275 -0.21 -1.79 16.52
C LEU A 275 -1.38 -1.09 15.81
N ASN A 276 -1.51 -1.26 14.49
CA ASN A 276 -2.65 -0.73 13.74
C ASN A 276 -3.97 -1.35 14.20
N ALA A 277 -3.98 -2.67 14.43
CA ALA A 277 -5.16 -3.36 14.95
C ALA A 277 -5.54 -2.84 16.35
N CYS A 278 -4.56 -2.65 17.24
CA CYS A 278 -4.79 -2.10 18.57
C CYS A 278 -5.29 -0.65 18.51
N SER A 279 -4.69 0.19 17.65
CA SER A 279 -5.12 1.57 17.44
C SER A 279 -6.58 1.65 16.98
N HIS A 280 -6.97 0.81 16.01
CA HIS A 280 -8.31 0.81 15.44
C HIS A 280 -9.38 0.16 16.33
N ALA A 281 -8.98 -0.57 17.37
CA ALA A 281 -9.88 -1.17 18.35
C ALA A 281 -9.83 -0.49 19.74
N GLY A 282 -8.94 0.48 19.93
CA GLY A 282 -8.76 1.15 21.22
C GLY A 282 -8.09 0.29 22.30
N LEU A 283 -7.36 -0.75 21.90
CA LEU A 283 -6.67 -1.69 22.79
C LEU A 283 -5.32 -1.11 23.24
N VAL A 284 -5.36 -0.08 24.08
CA VAL A 284 -4.18 0.70 24.48
C VAL A 284 -3.14 -0.16 25.20
N ASP A 285 -3.57 -1.04 26.09
CA ASP A 285 -2.68 -1.84 26.93
C ASP A 285 -1.98 -2.94 26.11
N GLU A 286 -2.73 -3.61 25.23
CA GLU A 286 -2.19 -4.58 24.28
C GLU A 286 -1.22 -3.93 23.30
N GLY A 287 -1.56 -2.74 22.78
CA GLY A 287 -0.68 -2.01 21.86
C GLY A 287 0.64 -1.61 22.51
N ARG A 288 0.62 -1.17 23.78
CA ARG A 288 1.84 -0.91 24.56
C ARG A 288 2.66 -2.19 24.73
N TYR A 289 2.01 -3.29 25.13
CA TYR A 289 2.66 -4.59 25.25
C TYR A 289 3.37 -5.03 23.96
N TYR A 290 2.71 -4.92 22.80
CA TYR A 290 3.31 -5.30 21.52
C TYR A 290 4.45 -4.37 21.10
N PHE A 291 4.36 -3.07 21.42
CA PHE A 291 5.45 -2.13 21.16
C PHE A 291 6.70 -2.46 21.98
N ASP A 292 6.53 -2.84 23.25
CA ASP A 292 7.65 -3.25 24.11
C ASP A 292 8.21 -4.60 23.67
N LEU A 293 7.36 -5.58 23.35
CA LEU A 293 7.77 -6.89 22.81
C LEU A 293 8.59 -6.76 21.51
N MET A 294 8.27 -5.77 20.67
CA MET A 294 9.04 -5.47 19.45
C MET A 294 10.49 -5.10 19.78
N LYS A 295 10.69 -4.22 20.77
CA LYS A 295 12.02 -3.80 21.24
C LYS A 295 12.78 -4.96 21.90
N GLU A 296 12.11 -5.75 22.73
CA GLU A 296 12.68 -6.97 23.34
C GLU A 296 13.13 -7.99 22.28
N SER A 297 12.42 -8.03 21.15
CA SER A 297 12.76 -8.86 20.00
C SER A 297 13.91 -8.28 19.14
N ARG A 298 14.53 -7.18 19.56
CA ARG A 298 15.60 -6.44 18.85
C ARG A 298 15.18 -5.95 17.47
N ILE A 299 13.91 -5.55 17.35
CA ILE A 299 13.39 -4.93 16.14
C ILE A 299 13.21 -3.44 16.45
N GLU A 300 13.99 -2.59 15.78
CA GLU A 300 13.93 -1.15 16.00
C GLU A 300 12.62 -0.55 15.47
N PRO A 301 11.87 0.22 16.29
CA PRO A 301 10.67 0.92 15.85
C PRO A 301 10.99 1.99 14.80
N THR A 302 10.24 1.97 13.71
CA THR A 302 10.28 3.03 12.68
C THR A 302 9.25 4.11 12.97
N ASP A 303 9.30 5.22 12.23
CA ASP A 303 8.31 6.31 12.22
C ASP A 303 6.86 5.81 12.19
N LYS A 304 6.56 4.80 11.35
CA LYS A 304 5.23 4.18 11.25
C LYS A 304 4.76 3.53 12.56
N HIS A 305 5.66 2.89 13.31
CA HIS A 305 5.31 2.26 14.58
C HIS A 305 4.98 3.33 15.63
N TYR A 306 5.76 4.41 15.67
CA TYR A 306 5.48 5.56 16.53
C TYR A 306 4.16 6.25 16.14
N ALA A 307 3.91 6.44 14.84
CA ALA A 307 2.65 7.01 14.37
C ALA A 307 1.44 6.18 14.80
N SER A 308 1.49 4.85 14.68
CA SER A 308 0.42 3.97 15.16
C SER A 308 0.25 4.01 16.68
N LEU A 309 1.34 4.10 17.44
CA LEU A 309 1.31 4.21 18.91
C LEU A 309 0.69 5.55 19.36
N VAL A 310 1.08 6.66 18.72
CA VAL A 310 0.52 8.00 18.96
C VAL A 310 -0.95 8.03 18.58
N ASP A 311 -1.32 7.51 17.41
CA ASP A 311 -2.72 7.41 16.95
C ASP A 311 -3.59 6.67 17.97
N MET A 312 -3.09 5.56 18.50
CA MET A 312 -3.78 4.76 19.52
C MET A 312 -4.02 5.55 20.81
N PHE A 313 -2.99 6.20 21.38
CA PHE A 313 -3.15 7.04 22.58
C PHE A 313 -4.07 8.23 22.32
N ALA A 314 -3.90 8.90 21.18
CA ALA A 314 -4.63 10.10 20.87
C ALA A 314 -6.12 9.81 20.64
N ARG A 315 -6.48 8.70 19.97
CA ARG A 315 -7.87 8.24 19.83
C ARG A 315 -8.50 7.86 21.15
N ALA A 316 -7.74 7.25 22.06
CA ALA A 316 -8.18 6.93 23.41
C ALA A 316 -8.32 8.15 24.34
N GLY A 317 -8.02 9.37 23.86
CA GLY A 317 -8.10 10.61 24.65
C GLY A 317 -6.88 10.84 25.55
N LYS A 318 -5.88 9.96 25.49
CA LYS A 318 -4.63 10.06 26.26
C LYS A 318 -3.63 10.98 25.54
N LEU A 319 -4.04 12.21 25.27
CA LEU A 319 -3.29 13.16 24.46
C LEU A 319 -1.91 13.49 25.04
N GLN A 320 -1.78 13.54 26.37
CA GLN A 320 -0.50 13.79 27.02
C GLN A 320 0.47 12.61 26.85
N GLU A 321 0.00 11.37 27.02
CA GLU A 321 0.82 10.17 26.75
C GLU A 321 1.23 10.11 25.27
N ALA A 322 0.33 10.49 24.36
CA ALA A 322 0.63 10.59 22.94
C ALA A 322 1.77 11.60 22.67
N LEU A 323 1.73 12.77 23.32
CA LEU A 323 2.79 13.77 23.21
C LEU A 323 4.11 13.28 23.83
N GLU A 324 4.06 12.58 24.97
CA GLU A 324 5.24 11.98 25.61
C GLU A 324 5.94 10.95 24.70
N VAL A 325 5.17 10.16 23.94
CA VAL A 325 5.73 9.25 22.95
C VAL A 325 6.51 10.02 21.87
N ILE A 326 5.96 11.15 21.38
CA ILE A 326 6.61 12.00 20.38
C ILE A 326 7.87 12.67 20.93
N THR A 327 7.87 13.10 22.20
CA THR A 327 9.05 13.74 22.79
C THR A 327 10.19 12.77 23.08
N ASN A 328 9.87 11.49 23.33
CA ASN A 328 10.85 10.48 23.74
C ASN A 328 11.31 9.56 22.60
N MET A 329 10.77 9.70 21.39
CA MET A 329 11.20 8.86 20.26
C MET A 329 12.63 9.22 19.82
N PRO A 330 13.45 8.22 19.43
CA PRO A 330 14.87 8.42 19.10
C PRO A 330 15.11 8.93 17.67
N ILE A 331 14.05 9.22 16.92
CA ILE A 331 14.08 9.68 15.54
C ILE A 331 13.22 10.94 15.43
N ASP A 332 13.50 11.79 14.45
CA ASP A 332 12.69 13.00 14.24
C ASP A 332 11.24 12.63 13.88
N PRO A 333 10.23 13.25 14.54
CA PRO A 333 8.84 12.96 14.24
C PRO A 333 8.47 13.37 12.81
N THR A 334 7.83 12.46 12.07
CA THR A 334 7.41 12.68 10.69
C THR A 334 5.99 13.26 10.59
N GLU A 335 5.55 13.62 9.37
CA GLU A 335 4.18 14.08 9.09
C GLU A 335 3.13 13.10 9.63
N SER A 336 3.37 11.78 9.53
CA SER A 336 2.43 10.75 10.01
C SER A 336 2.28 10.74 11.53
N VAL A 337 3.36 10.99 12.26
CA VAL A 337 3.37 11.02 13.74
C VAL A 337 2.60 12.23 14.25
N TRP A 338 2.92 13.43 13.77
CA TRP A 338 2.18 14.64 14.16
C TRP A 338 0.75 14.64 13.65
N GLY A 339 0.51 14.11 12.44
CA GLY A 339 -0.82 13.94 11.87
C GLY A 339 -1.72 13.02 12.70
N ALA A 340 -1.16 11.97 13.30
CA ALA A 340 -1.88 11.11 14.24
C ALA A 340 -2.32 11.87 15.50
N LEU A 341 -1.43 12.66 16.11
CA LEU A 341 -1.77 13.51 17.25
C LEU A 341 -2.84 14.55 16.89
N LEU A 342 -2.68 15.23 15.75
CA LEU A 342 -3.63 16.23 15.24
C LEU A 342 -5.03 15.63 15.07
N THR A 343 -5.11 14.41 14.54
CA THR A 343 -6.37 13.69 14.35
C THR A 343 -7.03 13.41 15.70
N GLY A 344 -6.30 12.87 16.67
CA GLY A 344 -6.84 12.61 18.01
C GLY A 344 -7.26 13.89 18.75
N CYS A 345 -6.49 14.98 18.65
CA CYS A 345 -6.87 16.28 19.22
C CYS A 345 -8.18 16.80 18.63
N THR A 346 -8.39 16.60 17.32
CA THR A 346 -9.64 16.98 16.65
C THR A 346 -10.83 16.15 17.15
N ILE A 347 -10.65 14.83 17.33
CA ILE A 347 -11.69 13.93 17.88
C ILE A 347 -12.11 14.39 19.28
N HIS A 348 -11.15 14.72 20.13
CA HIS A 348 -11.38 15.13 21.52
C HIS A 348 -11.58 16.64 21.71
N LYS A 349 -11.69 17.39 20.60
CA LYS A 349 -11.91 18.85 20.57
C LYS A 349 -10.89 19.67 21.38
N ASN A 350 -9.66 19.18 21.49
CA ASN A 350 -8.55 19.93 22.08
C ASN A 350 -7.91 20.83 21.02
N THR A 351 -8.44 22.05 20.87
CA THR A 351 -8.05 22.97 19.79
C THR A 351 -6.63 23.50 19.94
N GLU A 352 -6.18 23.75 21.18
CA GLU A 352 -4.84 24.27 21.48
C GLU A 352 -3.76 23.25 21.08
N LEU A 353 -3.90 21.99 21.51
CA LEU A 353 -2.94 20.95 21.16
C LEU A 353 -3.02 20.57 19.67
N ALA A 354 -4.22 20.69 19.05
CA ALA A 354 -4.37 20.55 17.61
C ALA A 354 -3.59 21.63 16.85
N ALA A 355 -3.68 22.90 17.27
CA ALA A 355 -2.93 24.00 16.67
C ALA A 355 -1.41 23.82 16.84
N PHE A 356 -0.97 23.36 18.02
CA PHE A 356 0.44 23.02 18.25
C PHE A 356 0.95 21.90 17.33
N ALA A 357 0.20 20.79 17.22
CA ALA A 357 0.55 19.71 16.31
C ALA A 357 0.56 20.19 14.84
N ALA A 358 -0.37 21.09 14.49
CA ALA A 358 -0.42 21.70 13.16
C ALA A 358 0.82 22.56 12.87
N ASP A 359 1.28 23.37 13.82
CA ASP A 359 2.53 24.14 13.69
C ASP A 359 3.72 23.20 13.44
N LYS A 360 3.79 22.07 14.15
CA LYS A 360 4.86 21.09 13.97
C LYS A 360 4.84 20.41 12.61
N VAL A 361 3.67 20.06 12.09
CA VAL A 361 3.53 19.54 10.72
C VAL A 361 3.96 20.60 9.69
N PHE A 362 3.59 21.86 9.91
CA PHE A 362 3.92 22.96 9.01
C PHE A 362 5.43 23.23 8.96
N GLU A 363 6.13 23.10 10.09
CA GLU A 363 7.59 23.23 10.20
C GLU A 363 8.37 22.16 9.39
N LEU A 364 7.78 20.98 9.14
CA LEU A 364 8.42 19.90 8.35
C LEU A 364 8.56 20.25 6.85
N GLY A 365 7.88 21.28 6.37
CA GLY A 365 7.97 21.75 4.98
C GLY A 365 6.88 21.15 4.08
N PRO A 366 7.21 20.49 2.95
CA PRO A 366 6.19 19.94 2.07
C PRO A 366 5.40 18.78 2.70
N VAL A 367 4.09 18.97 2.88
CA VAL A 367 3.17 17.97 3.42
C VAL A 367 2.10 17.59 2.40
N SER A 368 1.40 16.48 2.62
CA SER A 368 0.36 16.01 1.70
C SER A 368 -0.83 16.98 1.55
N SER A 369 -1.54 16.91 0.42
CA SER A 369 -2.71 17.75 0.14
C SER A 369 -3.83 17.59 1.19
N GLY A 370 -4.05 16.36 1.66
CA GLY A 370 -4.99 16.06 2.74
C GLY A 370 -4.60 16.71 4.07
N MET A 371 -3.30 16.75 4.37
CA MET A 371 -2.79 17.35 5.60
C MET A 371 -3.03 18.86 5.65
N HIS A 372 -2.86 19.59 4.53
CA HIS A 372 -3.16 21.03 4.47
C HIS A 372 -4.59 21.39 4.91
N ILE A 373 -5.56 20.52 4.59
CA ILE A 373 -6.96 20.70 5.01
C ILE A 373 -7.08 20.51 6.53
N SER A 374 -6.46 19.46 7.08
CA SER A 374 -6.44 19.21 8.52
C SER A 374 -5.79 20.36 9.30
N LEU A 375 -4.67 20.91 8.81
CA LEU A 375 -4.02 22.10 9.38
C LEU A 375 -4.96 23.30 9.37
N SER A 376 -5.58 23.57 8.22
CA SER A 376 -6.49 24.71 8.08
C SER A 376 -7.67 24.62 9.05
N ASN A 377 -8.23 23.41 9.21
CA ASN A 377 -9.35 23.18 10.13
C ASN A 377 -8.90 23.33 11.59
N ALA A 378 -7.74 22.81 11.97
CA ALA A 378 -7.21 22.91 13.32
C ALA A 378 -6.96 24.36 13.74
N TYR A 379 -6.30 25.14 12.88
CA TYR A 379 -6.09 26.58 13.14
C TYR A 379 -7.42 27.35 13.21
N ALA A 380 -8.37 27.05 12.34
CA ALA A 380 -9.68 27.72 12.38
C ALA A 380 -10.46 27.39 13.66
N ALA A 381 -10.39 26.14 14.14
CA ALA A 381 -11.04 25.73 15.39
C ALA A 381 -10.44 26.42 16.63
N ASP A 382 -9.15 26.76 16.57
CA ASP A 382 -8.44 27.52 17.61
C ASP A 382 -8.57 29.05 17.46
N GLY A 383 -9.26 29.54 16.42
CA GLY A 383 -9.44 30.97 16.14
C GLY A 383 -8.26 31.64 15.40
N ARG A 384 -7.24 30.88 14.99
CA ARG A 384 -6.08 31.35 14.21
C ARG A 384 -6.40 31.42 12.71
N PHE A 385 -7.35 32.28 12.35
CA PHE A 385 -7.87 32.38 10.97
C PHE A 385 -6.82 32.77 9.92
N GLU A 386 -5.82 33.57 10.29
CA GLU A 386 -4.72 33.94 9.39
C GLU A 386 -3.87 32.73 9.02
N ASP A 387 -3.51 31.90 9.99
CA ASP A 387 -2.73 30.68 9.75
C ASP A 387 -3.55 29.64 8.98
N ALA A 388 -4.86 29.54 9.27
CA ALA A 388 -5.78 28.73 8.48
C ALA A 388 -5.83 29.18 7.00
N ALA A 389 -5.77 30.50 6.75
CA ALA A 389 -5.72 31.06 5.40
C ALA A 389 -4.37 30.80 4.72
N LYS A 390 -3.24 30.91 5.45
CA LYS A 390 -1.90 30.55 4.95
C LYS A 390 -1.83 29.08 4.51
N ALA A 391 -2.34 28.16 5.34
CA ALA A 391 -2.41 26.73 4.99
C ALA A 391 -3.20 26.47 3.69
N ARG A 392 -4.34 27.15 3.50
CA ARG A 392 -5.13 27.07 2.25
C ARG A 392 -4.45 27.72 1.05
N LYS A 393 -3.68 28.78 1.28
CA LYS A 393 -2.94 29.46 0.22
C LYS A 393 -1.80 28.59 -0.30
N LEU A 394 -1.03 27.96 0.60
CA LEU A 394 0.06 27.06 0.23
C LEU A 394 -0.38 25.88 -0.65
N LEU A 395 -1.55 25.28 -0.35
CA LEU A 395 -2.14 24.25 -1.20
C LEU A 395 -2.38 24.76 -2.64
N ARG A 396 -2.89 25.99 -2.79
CA ARG A 396 -3.15 26.62 -4.10
C ARG A 396 -1.87 26.99 -4.84
N ASP A 397 -0.91 27.59 -4.13
CA ASP A 397 0.34 28.09 -4.73
C ASP A 397 1.22 26.94 -5.27
N ARG A 398 1.09 25.73 -4.72
CA ARG A 398 1.76 24.51 -5.23
C ARG A 398 1.03 23.84 -6.39
N GLY A 399 -0.10 24.37 -6.83
CA GLY A 399 -0.93 23.76 -7.87
C GLY A 399 -1.60 22.46 -7.42
N GLU A 400 -1.56 22.13 -6.14
CA GLU A 400 -2.20 20.95 -5.58
C GLU A 400 -3.71 21.21 -5.46
N LYS A 401 -4.50 20.44 -6.19
CA LYS A 401 -5.96 20.49 -6.06
C LYS A 401 -6.39 19.65 -4.86
N LYS A 402 -7.46 20.10 -4.19
CA LYS A 402 -8.16 19.26 -3.21
C LYS A 402 -8.49 17.92 -3.86
N GLU A 403 -8.11 16.83 -3.21
CA GLU A 403 -8.44 15.50 -3.69
C GLU A 403 -9.97 15.31 -3.71
N THR A 404 -10.50 14.90 -4.85
CA THR A 404 -11.94 14.65 -5.02
C THR A 404 -12.30 13.34 -4.32
N GLY A 405 -13.35 13.34 -3.51
CA GLY A 405 -13.89 12.13 -2.89
C GLY A 405 -14.62 11.27 -3.91
N LEU A 406 -13.97 10.19 -4.34
CA LEU A 406 -14.49 9.21 -5.27
C LEU A 406 -14.88 7.94 -4.53
N SER A 407 -16.02 7.38 -4.92
CA SER A 407 -16.44 6.05 -4.48
C SER A 407 -16.73 5.19 -5.70
N TRP A 408 -16.37 3.92 -5.66
CA TRP A 408 -16.58 3.02 -6.78
C TRP A 408 -16.98 1.61 -6.36
N VAL A 409 -17.59 0.90 -7.31
CA VAL A 409 -18.05 -0.49 -7.20
C VAL A 409 -17.67 -1.27 -8.44
N GLU A 410 -17.47 -2.58 -8.29
CA GLU A 410 -17.16 -3.48 -9.40
C GLU A 410 -18.41 -4.25 -9.87
N GLU A 411 -18.71 -4.17 -11.16
CA GLU A 411 -19.68 -5.02 -11.83
C GLU A 411 -19.05 -5.69 -13.06
N ARG A 412 -19.02 -7.03 -13.11
CA ARG A 412 -18.58 -7.81 -14.29
C ARG A 412 -17.21 -7.35 -14.86
N ASN A 413 -16.19 -7.18 -14.00
CA ASN A 413 -14.86 -6.66 -14.34
C ASN A 413 -14.80 -5.18 -14.78
N ARG A 414 -15.88 -4.42 -14.61
CA ARG A 414 -15.91 -2.97 -14.85
C ARG A 414 -16.04 -2.23 -13.53
N VAL A 415 -15.22 -1.20 -13.35
CA VAL A 415 -15.30 -0.29 -12.20
C VAL A 415 -16.23 0.87 -12.55
N HIS A 416 -17.25 1.09 -11.72
CA HIS A 416 -18.18 2.20 -11.83
C HIS A 416 -17.85 3.22 -10.73
N THR A 417 -17.39 4.40 -11.13
CA THR A 417 -16.87 5.43 -10.23
C THR A 417 -17.82 6.62 -10.16
N PHE A 418 -18.06 7.12 -8.94
CA PHE A 418 -18.96 8.22 -8.64
C PHE A 418 -18.22 9.32 -7.87
N ALA A 419 -18.45 10.57 -8.26
CA ALA A 419 -18.16 11.74 -7.43
C ALA A 419 -19.44 12.21 -6.71
N ALA A 420 -19.30 13.06 -5.68
CA ALA A 420 -20.48 13.64 -5.04
C ALA A 420 -21.31 14.44 -6.05
N GLY A 421 -22.62 14.14 -6.12
CA GLY A 421 -23.54 14.75 -7.07
C GLY A 421 -23.33 14.36 -8.54
N ASP A 422 -22.61 13.27 -8.83
CA ASP A 422 -22.33 12.84 -10.20
C ASP A 422 -23.60 12.37 -10.93
N ARG A 423 -23.83 12.92 -12.13
CA ARG A 423 -24.95 12.59 -13.03
C ARG A 423 -24.50 12.05 -14.40
N ARG A 424 -23.21 11.74 -14.56
CA ARG A 424 -22.65 11.29 -15.85
C ARG A 424 -22.89 9.81 -16.15
N HIS A 425 -23.30 9.04 -15.15
CA HIS A 425 -23.52 7.60 -15.29
C HIS A 425 -24.78 7.31 -16.14
N GLU A 426 -24.75 6.27 -16.98
CA GLU A 426 -25.87 5.91 -17.86
C GLU A 426 -27.19 5.64 -17.11
N LYS A 427 -27.09 5.04 -15.90
CA LYS A 427 -28.21 4.83 -14.97
C LYS A 427 -28.47 5.98 -13.99
N SER A 428 -28.08 7.21 -14.31
CA SER A 428 -28.18 8.32 -13.34
C SER A 428 -29.61 8.57 -12.86
N GLU A 429 -30.63 8.43 -13.69
CA GLU A 429 -32.02 8.65 -13.26
C GLU A 429 -32.44 7.61 -12.22
N GLU A 430 -32.27 6.32 -12.53
CA GLU A 430 -32.57 5.20 -11.63
C GLU A 430 -31.82 5.29 -10.29
N ILE A 431 -30.54 5.72 -10.30
CA ILE A 431 -29.75 5.89 -9.09
C ILE A 431 -30.37 6.95 -8.17
N TYR A 432 -30.79 8.08 -8.74
CA TYR A 432 -31.35 9.18 -7.95
C TYR A 432 -32.77 8.87 -7.46
N GLU A 433 -33.57 8.16 -8.25
CA GLU A 433 -34.86 7.63 -7.81
C GLU A 433 -34.67 6.67 -6.62
N LYS A 434 -33.70 5.75 -6.71
CA LYS A 434 -33.41 4.84 -5.59
C LYS A 434 -32.92 5.57 -4.35
N LEU A 435 -32.13 6.63 -4.50
CA LEU A 435 -31.71 7.47 -3.36
C LEU A 435 -32.87 8.23 -2.71
N ALA A 436 -33.85 8.67 -3.49
CA ALA A 436 -35.04 9.32 -2.95
C ALA A 436 -35.88 8.33 -2.12
N GLU A 437 -36.12 7.13 -2.66
CA GLU A 437 -36.80 6.02 -1.96
C GLU A 437 -36.10 5.68 -0.64
N LEU A 438 -34.77 5.47 -0.68
CA LEU A 438 -33.98 5.18 0.52
C LEU A 438 -34.02 6.33 1.53
N GLY A 439 -34.02 7.58 1.08
CA GLY A 439 -34.14 8.73 1.94
C GLY A 439 -35.42 8.69 2.78
N GLU A 440 -36.56 8.40 2.15
CA GLU A 440 -37.84 8.27 2.85
C GLU A 440 -37.87 7.07 3.81
N GLU A 441 -37.34 5.92 3.41
CA GLU A 441 -37.28 4.73 4.26
C GLU A 441 -36.39 4.94 5.49
N MET A 442 -35.24 5.58 5.30
CA MET A 442 -34.31 5.91 6.38
C MET A 442 -34.95 6.91 7.36
N GLU A 443 -35.61 7.95 6.86
CA GLU A 443 -36.32 8.94 7.71
C GLU A 443 -37.44 8.27 8.52
N LYS A 444 -38.21 7.36 7.92
CA LYS A 444 -39.22 6.54 8.64
C LYS A 444 -38.58 5.65 9.71
N ALA A 445 -37.36 5.18 9.49
CA ALA A 445 -36.59 4.40 10.45
C ALA A 445 -35.91 5.26 11.53
N GLY A 446 -36.02 6.60 11.47
CA GLY A 446 -35.50 7.53 12.48
C GLY A 446 -34.13 8.14 12.16
N TYR A 447 -33.63 7.99 10.93
CA TYR A 447 -32.41 8.65 10.49
C TYR A 447 -32.61 10.18 10.41
N VAL A 448 -31.66 10.93 10.97
CA VAL A 448 -31.57 12.39 10.86
C VAL A 448 -30.20 12.75 10.31
N ALA A 449 -30.19 13.57 9.25
CA ALA A 449 -28.96 14.00 8.62
C ALA A 449 -28.15 14.94 9.52
N ASP A 450 -26.88 14.62 9.75
CA ASP A 450 -25.97 15.47 10.52
C ASP A 450 -25.24 16.45 9.58
N THR A 451 -25.73 17.69 9.55
CA THR A 451 -25.19 18.76 8.71
C THR A 451 -23.89 19.38 9.23
N SER A 452 -23.44 19.02 10.44
CA SER A 452 -22.17 19.50 11.01
C SER A 452 -20.94 19.05 10.22
N PHE A 453 -21.08 17.97 9.44
CA PHE A 453 -20.03 17.44 8.57
C PHE A 453 -19.87 18.22 7.25
N VAL A 454 -20.71 19.22 6.95
CA VAL A 454 -20.56 20.09 5.77
C VAL A 454 -19.82 21.37 6.14
N LEU A 455 -18.52 21.40 5.83
CA LEU A 455 -17.60 22.48 6.18
C LEU A 455 -17.77 23.79 5.37
N ARG A 456 -18.68 23.85 4.38
CA ARG A 456 -18.94 25.09 3.62
C ARG A 456 -19.97 25.96 4.36
N GLU A 457 -19.76 27.27 4.38
CA GLU A 457 -20.80 28.25 4.72
C GLU A 457 -21.82 28.31 3.58
N VAL A 458 -22.81 27.43 3.65
CA VAL A 458 -24.01 27.40 2.79
C VAL A 458 -25.22 27.20 3.71
N ASP A 459 -26.39 27.64 3.26
CA ASP A 459 -27.64 27.53 4.02
C ASP A 459 -27.95 26.06 4.37
N GLY A 460 -28.69 25.86 5.46
CA GLY A 460 -28.93 24.53 6.06
C GLY A 460 -29.55 23.50 5.10
N ASP A 461 -30.44 23.95 4.20
CA ASP A 461 -31.10 23.09 3.22
C ASP A 461 -30.14 22.63 2.10
N GLU A 462 -29.23 23.49 1.65
CA GLU A 462 -28.18 23.12 0.67
C GLU A 462 -27.15 22.16 1.28
N LYS A 463 -26.84 22.30 2.58
CA LYS A 463 -25.99 21.34 3.31
C LYS A 463 -26.61 19.95 3.36
N SER A 464 -27.91 19.87 3.69
CA SER A 464 -28.65 18.61 3.73
C SER A 464 -28.69 17.92 2.36
N GLN A 465 -28.96 18.67 1.28
CA GLN A 465 -28.92 18.13 -0.07
C GLN A 465 -27.52 17.65 -0.48
N THR A 466 -26.46 18.37 -0.09
CA THR A 466 -25.09 17.97 -0.42
C THR A 466 -24.72 16.61 0.17
N ILE A 467 -25.13 16.36 1.43
CA ILE A 467 -24.84 15.09 2.13
C ILE A 467 -25.60 13.91 1.51
N ARG A 468 -26.84 14.13 1.06
CA ARG A 468 -27.69 13.09 0.45
C ARG A 468 -27.07 12.47 -0.81
N TYR A 469 -26.23 13.23 -1.52
CA TYR A 469 -25.62 12.80 -2.79
C TYR A 469 -24.10 12.63 -2.69
N HIS A 470 -23.57 12.26 -1.53
CA HIS A 470 -22.20 11.81 -1.40
C HIS A 470 -21.92 10.57 -2.27
N SER A 471 -20.67 10.43 -2.72
CA SER A 471 -20.29 9.40 -3.70
C SER A 471 -20.55 7.98 -3.21
N GLU A 472 -20.42 7.71 -1.90
CA GLU A 472 -20.72 6.40 -1.31
C GLU A 472 -22.18 6.04 -1.50
N ARG A 473 -23.09 7.01 -1.32
CA ARG A 473 -24.53 6.78 -1.43
C ARG A 473 -24.93 6.48 -2.87
N LEU A 474 -24.36 7.23 -3.83
CA LEU A 474 -24.54 6.97 -5.27
C LEU A 474 -24.05 5.55 -5.63
N ALA A 475 -22.87 5.17 -5.14
CA ALA A 475 -22.31 3.83 -5.35
C ALA A 475 -23.19 2.72 -4.75
N ILE A 476 -23.73 2.92 -3.54
CA ILE A 476 -24.64 1.96 -2.90
C ILE A 476 -25.96 1.85 -3.66
N ALA A 477 -26.55 2.98 -4.05
CA ALA A 477 -27.79 3.00 -4.82
C ALA A 477 -27.62 2.27 -6.16
N PHE A 478 -26.51 2.51 -6.88
CA PHE A 478 -26.17 1.74 -8.08
C PHE A 478 -26.06 0.22 -7.80
N GLY A 479 -25.42 -0.16 -6.69
CA GLY A 479 -25.32 -1.55 -6.26
C GLY A 479 -26.69 -2.18 -5.97
N LEU A 480 -27.62 -1.44 -5.35
CA LEU A 480 -28.97 -1.90 -5.04
C LEU A 480 -29.83 -2.14 -6.28
N ILE A 481 -29.72 -1.27 -7.30
CA ILE A 481 -30.50 -1.43 -8.54
C ILE A 481 -29.91 -2.47 -9.50
N THR A 482 -28.61 -2.78 -9.36
CA THR A 482 -27.90 -3.59 -10.36
C THR A 482 -27.53 -4.99 -9.87
N PHE A 483 -27.19 -5.16 -8.59
CA PHE A 483 -26.71 -6.43 -8.06
C PHE A 483 -27.84 -7.31 -7.54
N SER A 484 -27.71 -8.62 -7.67
CA SER A 484 -28.63 -9.60 -7.09
C SER A 484 -28.80 -9.39 -5.57
N GLY A 485 -29.98 -9.73 -5.04
CA GLY A 485 -30.37 -9.50 -3.63
C GLY A 485 -29.43 -10.10 -2.60
N ASP A 486 -28.79 -11.22 -2.94
CA ASP A 486 -27.88 -12.00 -2.09
C ASP A 486 -26.43 -11.50 -2.12
N ARG A 487 -26.04 -10.71 -3.14
CA ARG A 487 -24.66 -10.24 -3.30
C ARG A 487 -24.38 -9.04 -2.37
N PRO A 488 -23.37 -9.07 -1.49
CA PRO A 488 -22.98 -7.88 -0.74
C PRO A 488 -22.54 -6.73 -1.66
N ILE A 489 -22.91 -5.50 -1.32
CA ILE A 489 -22.49 -4.30 -2.04
C ILE A 489 -21.13 -3.87 -1.48
N ARG A 490 -20.10 -3.85 -2.33
CA ARG A 490 -18.73 -3.51 -1.92
C ARG A 490 -18.32 -2.19 -2.54
N VAL A 491 -18.25 -1.16 -1.71
CA VAL A 491 -17.88 0.20 -2.11
C VAL A 491 -16.47 0.47 -1.63
N ILE A 492 -15.65 1.04 -2.51
CA ILE A 492 -14.31 1.50 -2.16
C ILE A 492 -14.30 3.02 -2.29
N LYS A 493 -13.69 3.69 -1.31
CA LYS A 493 -13.55 5.15 -1.27
C LYS A 493 -12.09 5.53 -1.09
N ASN A 494 -11.63 6.53 -1.84
CA ASN A 494 -10.25 7.04 -1.71
C ASN A 494 -10.02 7.93 -0.47
N LEU A 495 -11.09 8.49 0.10
CA LEU A 495 -11.06 9.30 1.31
C LEU A 495 -11.76 8.59 2.47
N ARG A 496 -11.56 9.12 3.68
CA ARG A 496 -12.34 8.71 4.86
C ARG A 496 -13.83 8.99 4.65
N VAL A 497 -14.70 8.03 5.00
CA VAL A 497 -16.17 8.21 4.97
C VAL A 497 -16.55 9.31 5.96
N CYS A 498 -17.59 10.12 5.72
CA CYS A 498 -18.01 11.13 6.71
C CYS A 498 -18.92 10.51 7.78
N GLY A 499 -18.99 11.15 8.97
CA GLY A 499 -19.76 10.64 10.12
C GLY A 499 -21.22 10.35 9.78
N ASP A 500 -21.85 11.28 9.07
CA ASP A 500 -23.21 11.12 8.59
C ASP A 500 -23.37 9.95 7.61
N CYS A 501 -22.49 9.81 6.60
CA CYS A 501 -22.59 8.70 5.64
C CYS A 501 -22.40 7.36 6.33
N HIS A 502 -21.46 7.26 7.28
CA HIS A 502 -21.32 6.06 8.09
C HIS A 502 -22.62 5.71 8.84
N ASN A 503 -23.27 6.70 9.45
CA ASN A 503 -24.57 6.50 10.11
C ASN A 503 -25.67 6.11 9.11
N ALA A 504 -25.79 6.83 8.00
CA ALA A 504 -26.76 6.57 6.94
C ALA A 504 -26.64 5.15 6.39
N ILE A 505 -25.43 4.64 6.16
CA ILE A 505 -25.20 3.29 5.65
C ILE A 505 -25.72 2.22 6.63
N LYS A 506 -25.65 2.45 7.95
CA LYS A 506 -26.31 1.56 8.93
C LYS A 506 -27.81 1.50 8.66
N TYR A 507 -28.48 2.63 8.52
CA TYR A 507 -29.92 2.67 8.21
C TYR A 507 -30.23 2.02 6.87
N ILE A 508 -29.43 2.27 5.82
CA ILE A 508 -29.60 1.61 4.53
C ILE A 508 -29.52 0.08 4.68
N SER A 509 -28.59 -0.45 5.49
CA SER A 509 -28.49 -1.89 5.73
C SER A 509 -29.75 -2.47 6.40
N VAL A 510 -30.41 -1.72 7.28
CA VAL A 510 -31.69 -2.10 7.89
C VAL A 510 -32.84 -2.05 6.88
N CYS A 511 -32.99 -0.92 6.18
CA CYS A 511 -34.09 -0.72 5.24
C CYS A 511 -34.09 -1.73 4.10
N THR A 512 -32.89 -2.11 3.63
CA THR A 512 -32.73 -2.99 2.46
C THR A 512 -32.47 -4.45 2.81
N GLY A 513 -32.11 -4.75 4.06
CA GLY A 513 -31.62 -6.07 4.48
C GLY A 513 -30.30 -6.49 3.80
N ARG A 514 -29.58 -5.55 3.17
CA ARG A 514 -28.35 -5.83 2.42
C ARG A 514 -27.11 -5.64 3.27
N VAL A 515 -26.17 -6.58 3.13
CA VAL A 515 -24.79 -6.40 3.62
C VAL A 515 -24.08 -5.39 2.73
N ILE A 516 -23.59 -4.32 3.34
CA ILE A 516 -22.83 -3.26 2.66
C ILE A 516 -21.44 -3.22 3.27
N ILE A 517 -20.41 -3.33 2.43
CA ILE A 517 -19.02 -3.30 2.83
C ILE A 517 -18.41 -2.04 2.22
N VAL A 518 -17.96 -1.11 3.04
CA VAL A 518 -17.31 0.12 2.60
C VAL A 518 -15.86 0.12 3.05
N ARG A 519 -14.93 0.21 2.10
CA ARG A 519 -13.52 0.46 2.38
C ARG A 519 -13.27 1.95 2.30
N ASP A 520 -12.82 2.56 3.39
CA ASP A 520 -12.26 3.90 3.36
C ASP A 520 -10.73 3.87 3.15
N ASN A 521 -10.06 5.02 3.26
CA ASN A 521 -8.61 5.08 3.05
C ASN A 521 -7.79 4.24 4.05
N ASN A 522 -8.37 3.86 5.19
CA ASN A 522 -7.66 3.18 6.28
C ASN A 522 -8.17 1.75 6.53
N ARG A 523 -9.48 1.50 6.42
CA ARG A 523 -10.09 0.22 6.84
C ARG A 523 -11.43 -0.07 6.17
N PHE A 524 -11.90 -1.29 6.39
CA PHE A 524 -13.23 -1.76 6.00
C PHE A 524 -14.23 -1.59 7.13
N HIS A 525 -15.43 -1.22 6.73
CA HIS A 525 -16.63 -1.11 7.54
C HIS A 525 -17.66 -2.07 6.94
N ARG A 526 -18.02 -3.11 7.67
CA ARG A 526 -19.07 -4.05 7.28
C ARG A 526 -20.35 -3.65 8.00
N PHE A 527 -21.31 -3.18 7.23
CA PHE A 527 -22.63 -2.77 7.69
C PHE A 527 -23.64 -3.89 7.46
N GLU A 528 -24.26 -4.34 8.54
CA GLU A 528 -25.29 -5.38 8.54
C GLU A 528 -26.23 -5.12 9.71
N ASP A 529 -27.54 -5.17 9.44
CA ASP A 529 -28.61 -4.99 10.43
C ASP A 529 -28.42 -3.77 11.35
N GLY A 530 -28.00 -2.65 10.75
CA GLY A 530 -27.85 -1.38 11.48
C GLY A 530 -26.59 -1.28 12.33
N LYS A 531 -25.71 -2.28 12.28
CA LYS A 531 -24.42 -2.29 12.99
C LYS A 531 -23.28 -2.16 12.00
N CYS A 532 -22.16 -1.63 12.47
CA CYS A 532 -20.91 -1.60 11.72
C CYS A 532 -19.85 -2.41 12.47
N SER A 533 -19.01 -3.16 11.75
CA SER A 533 -17.89 -3.93 12.31
C SER A 533 -16.91 -3.11 13.14
N CYS A 534 -16.96 -1.77 13.04
CA CYS A 534 -16.11 -0.89 13.83
C CYS A 534 -16.61 -0.53 15.23
N ASN A 535 -17.84 -0.88 15.60
CA ASN A 535 -18.46 -0.47 16.86
C ASN A 535 -18.42 1.06 17.11
N ASP A 536 -18.52 1.86 16.05
CA ASP A 536 -18.45 3.33 16.08
C ASP A 536 -17.13 3.93 16.59
N TYR A 537 -16.08 3.12 16.66
CA TYR A 537 -14.73 3.55 17.01
C TYR A 537 -13.86 3.66 15.75
N TRP A 538 -13.92 4.77 15.01
CA TRP A 538 -13.08 5.05 13.82
C TRP A 538 -12.37 6.40 13.87
#